data_AF-A0A4W5QDC3-F1
#
_entry.id   AF-A0A4W5QDC3-F1
#
_cell.length_a   1.000
_cell.length_b   1.000
_cell.length_c   1.000
_cell.angle_alpha   90.00
_cell.angle_beta   90.00
_cell.angle_gamma   90.00
#
_symmetry.space_group_name_H-M   'P 1'
#
loop_
_entity.id
_entity.type
_entity.pdbx_description
1 polymer ?
#
loop_
_entity_poly.entity_id
_entity_poly.type
_entity_poly.pdbx_seq_one_letter_code
_entity_poly.pdbx_strand_id
1 'polypeptide(L)'
;MCCMCVLLSMCSKGFVEGRHIMKLRQQLQELGYCHTFTTEEKDPEEFLTLIMHHIFCLDPLLKLSAGGKVQESFCYQIFLDSNHSLVLPTVQQLLEHSFHSAGLKLAEVPSCLILQMPRFGKKFKMFQKIIPSLELDITDLLSEGLQQCVLCGQLAYEECVDCFRDPVFSRTGFKVFCRTCSSQVHSHPERLFHGPSPLQLPEGYPAPTTLRALPPAPPRERLELFAVLCIETSHYVSFIKHGPNSTDWIFFDSMADRHGERDGFNIPQVDACPEVGMYLDMSPAELANQVPRDMKGVAKRLFCDAYMYLYQSSSMSLYR
;
A
#
# COMPACT_ATOMS: atom_id res chain seq x y z
N MET A 1 10.79 -29.10 7.57
CA MET A 1 10.07 -29.28 6.28
C MET A 1 9.86 -27.88 5.73
N CYS A 2 10.60 -27.51 4.69
CA CYS A 2 10.83 -26.10 4.35
C CYS A 2 9.54 -25.37 3.93
N CYS A 3 9.41 -24.07 4.21
CA CYS A 3 8.32 -23.19 3.74
C CYS A 3 7.97 -23.42 2.26
N MET A 4 8.96 -23.79 1.45
CA MET A 4 8.82 -24.14 0.04
C MET A 4 7.84 -25.31 -0.21
N CYS A 5 7.79 -26.33 0.65
CA CYS A 5 6.82 -27.43 0.52
C CYS A 5 5.38 -26.98 0.78
N VAL A 6 5.18 -26.04 1.71
CA VAL A 6 3.87 -25.46 2.00
C VAL A 6 3.38 -24.65 0.80
N LEU A 7 4.26 -23.80 0.27
CA LEU A 7 3.99 -22.98 -0.92
C LEU A 7 3.69 -23.85 -2.15
N LEU A 8 4.50 -24.88 -2.41
CA LEU A 8 4.29 -25.81 -3.54
C LEU A 8 2.98 -26.59 -3.43
N SER A 9 2.59 -27.04 -2.23
CA SER A 9 1.30 -27.73 -2.03
C SER A 9 0.12 -26.79 -2.28
N MET A 10 0.22 -25.53 -1.83
CA MET A 10 -0.81 -24.52 -2.09
C MET A 10 -0.98 -24.29 -3.59
N CYS A 11 0.11 -24.04 -4.32
CA CYS A 11 0.04 -23.75 -5.76
C CYS A 11 -0.39 -24.94 -6.62
N SER A 12 -0.12 -26.18 -6.20
CA SER A 12 -0.44 -27.38 -6.99
C SER A 12 -1.79 -28.01 -6.65
N LYS A 13 -2.23 -27.95 -5.39
CA LYS A 13 -3.44 -28.64 -4.91
C LYS A 13 -4.54 -27.69 -4.44
N GLY A 14 -4.25 -26.39 -4.33
CA GLY A 14 -5.18 -25.41 -3.75
C GLY A 14 -5.45 -25.61 -2.25
N PHE A 15 -4.70 -26.48 -1.58
CA PHE A 15 -4.93 -26.84 -0.18
C PHE A 15 -3.63 -27.18 0.56
N VAL A 16 -3.56 -26.75 1.81
CA VAL A 16 -2.48 -27.07 2.75
C VAL A 16 -3.08 -27.47 4.08
N GLU A 17 -2.73 -28.68 4.53
CA GLU A 17 -3.16 -29.15 5.85
C GLU A 17 -2.53 -28.34 7.00
N GLY A 18 -3.32 -28.04 8.02
CA GLY A 18 -2.88 -27.27 9.19
C GLY A 18 -1.67 -27.85 9.93
N ARG A 19 -1.44 -29.19 9.87
CA ARG A 19 -0.24 -29.81 10.44
C ARG A 19 1.07 -29.29 9.84
N HIS A 20 1.07 -28.87 8.57
CA HIS A 20 2.25 -28.30 7.93
C HIS A 20 2.52 -26.88 8.42
N ILE A 21 1.47 -26.10 8.65
CA ILE A 21 1.56 -24.77 9.26
C ILE A 21 2.03 -24.86 10.72
N MET A 22 1.51 -25.82 11.49
CA MET A 22 1.97 -26.05 12.87
C MET A 22 3.43 -26.50 12.93
N LYS A 23 3.88 -27.35 12.01
CA LYS A 23 5.31 -27.69 11.89
C LYS A 23 6.16 -26.46 11.64
N LEU A 24 5.73 -25.56 10.75
CA LEU A 24 6.42 -24.29 10.55
C LEU A 24 6.49 -23.49 11.86
N ARG A 25 5.36 -23.30 12.56
CA ARG A 25 5.31 -22.57 13.85
C ARG A 25 6.22 -23.19 14.91
N GLN A 26 6.30 -24.52 15.00
CA GLN A 26 7.22 -25.23 15.90
C GLN A 26 8.68 -24.93 15.55
N GLN A 27 9.04 -24.98 14.28
CA GLN A 27 10.40 -24.63 13.84
C GLN A 27 10.73 -23.16 14.16
N LEU A 28 9.78 -22.23 14.01
CA LEU A 28 9.99 -20.82 14.40
C LEU A 28 10.23 -20.66 15.91
N GLN A 29 9.51 -21.44 16.72
CA GLN A 29 9.65 -21.44 18.17
C GLN A 29 10.99 -22.05 18.61
N GLU A 30 11.44 -23.13 17.98
CA GLU A 30 12.73 -23.78 18.25
C GLU A 30 13.93 -22.88 17.97
N LEU A 31 13.82 -22.01 16.96
CA LEU A 31 14.85 -21.01 16.63
C LEU A 31 14.94 -19.87 17.67
N GLY A 32 14.08 -19.86 18.69
CA GLY A 32 14.21 -18.98 19.86
C GLY A 32 13.60 -17.58 19.70
N TYR A 33 12.87 -17.31 18.62
CA TYR A 33 12.34 -15.96 18.35
C TYR A 33 11.17 -15.58 19.26
N CYS A 34 10.19 -16.47 19.47
CA CYS A 34 9.11 -16.27 20.43
C CYS A 34 8.53 -17.60 20.92
N HIS A 35 8.39 -17.73 22.24
CA HIS A 35 7.89 -18.94 22.90
C HIS A 35 6.39 -19.19 22.68
N THR A 36 5.63 -18.17 22.28
CA THR A 36 4.19 -18.27 22.05
C THR A 36 3.81 -18.43 20.58
N PHE A 37 4.79 -18.68 19.70
CA PHE A 37 4.54 -18.85 18.26
C PHE A 37 3.59 -19.98 17.92
N THR A 38 3.42 -21.00 18.76
CA THR A 38 2.50 -22.12 18.53
C THR A 38 1.12 -21.94 19.16
N THR A 39 0.97 -21.03 20.12
CA THR A 39 -0.22 -20.93 20.98
C THR A 39 -0.99 -19.63 20.80
N GLU A 40 -0.32 -18.52 20.49
CA GLU A 40 -0.94 -17.20 20.43
C GLU A 40 -1.11 -16.69 18.99
N GLU A 41 -2.05 -15.77 18.80
CA GLU A 41 -2.16 -14.96 17.60
C GLU A 41 -0.96 -14.00 17.54
N LYS A 42 -0.36 -13.86 16.36
CA LYS A 42 0.82 -13.02 16.12
C LYS A 42 0.51 -11.95 15.11
N ASP A 43 1.18 -10.80 15.24
CA ASP A 43 1.04 -9.74 14.27
C ASP A 43 1.68 -10.17 12.93
N PRO A 44 1.01 -9.96 11.78
CA PRO A 44 1.60 -10.23 10.48
C PRO A 44 2.96 -9.56 10.26
N GLU A 45 3.21 -8.38 10.84
CA GLU A 45 4.50 -7.68 10.76
C GLU A 45 5.63 -8.47 11.45
N GLU A 46 5.37 -8.96 12.66
CA GLU A 46 6.32 -9.78 13.43
C GLU A 46 6.65 -11.06 12.65
N PHE A 47 5.62 -11.69 12.07
CA PHE A 47 5.78 -12.87 11.24
C PHE A 47 6.57 -12.60 9.96
N LEU A 48 6.26 -11.51 9.25
CA LEU A 48 6.96 -11.12 8.01
C LEU A 48 8.44 -10.84 8.27
N THR A 49 8.73 -10.04 9.29
CA THR A 49 10.11 -9.72 9.68
C THR A 49 10.88 -11.00 10.00
N LEU A 50 10.29 -11.91 10.77
CA LEU A 50 10.96 -13.16 11.12
C LEU A 50 11.21 -14.04 9.89
N ILE A 51 10.20 -14.27 9.06
CA ILE A 51 10.33 -15.13 7.89
C ILE A 51 11.30 -14.54 6.86
N MET A 52 11.15 -13.27 6.52
CA MET A 52 11.92 -12.63 5.46
C MET A 52 13.35 -12.34 5.88
N HIS A 53 13.53 -11.70 7.04
CA HIS A 53 14.85 -11.30 7.53
C HIS A 53 15.63 -12.47 8.14
N HIS A 54 15.00 -13.24 9.04
CA HIS A 54 15.73 -14.20 9.86
C HIS A 54 15.82 -15.59 9.26
N ILE A 55 14.84 -16.03 8.46
CA ILE A 55 14.87 -17.36 7.86
C ILE A 55 15.42 -17.32 6.44
N PHE A 56 14.85 -16.45 5.60
CA PHE A 56 15.21 -16.39 4.19
C PHE A 56 16.37 -15.44 3.90
N CYS A 57 16.75 -14.58 4.85
CA CYS A 57 17.77 -13.55 4.67
C CYS A 57 17.55 -12.75 3.38
N LEU A 58 16.30 -12.37 3.11
CA LEU A 58 15.94 -11.60 1.94
C LEU A 58 16.43 -10.16 2.08
N ASP A 59 16.82 -9.57 0.96
CA ASP A 59 17.04 -8.14 0.89
C ASP A 59 15.73 -7.39 1.21
N PRO A 60 15.80 -6.27 1.94
CA PRO A 60 14.62 -5.46 2.25
C PRO A 60 13.87 -5.04 0.99
N LEU A 61 12.55 -5.19 1.02
CA LEU A 61 11.68 -4.89 -0.13
C LEU A 61 11.53 -3.38 -0.38
N LEU A 62 11.81 -2.57 0.65
CA LEU A 62 11.57 -1.14 0.64
C LEU A 62 12.81 -0.37 1.12
N LYS A 63 13.21 0.62 0.32
CA LYS A 63 14.26 1.59 0.65
C LYS A 63 13.68 2.99 0.70
N LEU A 64 13.58 3.55 1.90
CA LEU A 64 13.03 4.87 2.17
C LEU A 64 14.17 5.87 2.39
N SER A 65 14.20 6.95 1.61
CA SER A 65 15.12 8.06 1.78
C SER A 65 14.46 9.19 2.57
N ALA A 66 15.10 9.62 3.66
CA ALA A 66 14.73 10.81 4.43
C ALA A 66 15.96 11.70 4.56
N GLY A 67 15.97 12.86 3.88
CA GLY A 67 17.09 13.80 3.95
C GLY A 67 18.46 13.20 3.60
N GLY A 68 18.51 12.27 2.64
CA GLY A 68 19.73 11.61 2.19
C GLY A 68 20.16 10.38 2.99
N LYS A 69 19.43 10.01 4.05
CA LYS A 69 19.63 8.72 4.76
C LYS A 69 18.63 7.70 4.25
N VAL A 70 19.13 6.53 3.86
CA VAL A 70 18.30 5.40 3.44
C VAL A 70 18.01 4.52 4.64
N GLN A 71 16.72 4.23 4.85
CA GLN A 71 16.21 3.25 5.80
C GLN A 71 15.63 2.08 5.01
N GLU A 72 15.87 0.87 5.51
CA GLU A 72 15.44 -0.36 4.86
C GLU A 72 14.37 -1.06 5.72
N SER A 73 13.32 -1.54 5.07
CA SER A 73 12.21 -2.24 5.72
C SER A 73 11.54 -3.24 4.76
N PHE A 74 10.72 -4.14 5.31
CA PHE A 74 9.85 -5.04 4.52
C PHE A 74 8.43 -4.47 4.34
N CYS A 75 7.99 -3.58 5.23
CA CYS A 75 6.69 -2.93 5.16
C CYS A 75 6.77 -1.47 5.60
N TYR A 76 5.74 -0.70 5.23
CA TYR A 76 5.60 0.70 5.61
C TYR A 76 4.31 0.91 6.39
N GLN A 77 4.44 1.43 7.61
CA GLN A 77 3.29 1.88 8.40
C GLN A 77 2.88 3.29 7.96
N ILE A 78 1.62 3.43 7.55
CA ILE A 78 1.04 4.74 7.26
C ILE A 78 0.84 5.48 8.56
N PHE A 79 1.39 6.69 8.63
CA PHE A 79 1.22 7.65 9.71
C PHE A 79 0.61 8.93 9.16
N LEU A 80 -0.38 9.48 9.87
CA LEU A 80 -1.03 10.71 9.47
C LEU A 80 -1.12 11.66 10.65
N ASP A 81 -0.97 12.95 10.37
CA ASP A 81 -1.18 14.01 11.34
C ASP A 81 -2.67 14.12 11.71
N SER A 82 -2.94 14.56 12.94
CA SER A 82 -4.29 14.74 13.49
C SER A 82 -5.18 15.72 12.70
N ASN A 83 -4.59 16.60 11.88
CA ASN A 83 -5.28 17.61 11.07
C ASN A 83 -5.55 17.15 9.62
N HIS A 84 -5.78 15.85 9.39
CA HIS A 84 -6.18 15.39 8.06
C HIS A 84 -7.65 15.75 7.75
N SER A 85 -7.91 16.34 6.58
CA SER A 85 -9.28 16.66 6.11
C SER A 85 -9.95 15.50 5.37
N LEU A 86 -9.33 14.31 5.42
CA LEU A 86 -9.78 13.11 4.73
C LEU A 86 -10.92 12.44 5.51
N VAL A 87 -12.04 12.17 4.85
CA VAL A 87 -13.20 11.46 5.43
C VAL A 87 -13.26 10.02 4.91
N LEU A 88 -13.12 9.85 3.59
CA LEU A 88 -13.04 8.56 2.91
C LEU A 88 -11.80 8.56 2.01
N PRO A 89 -10.62 8.25 2.56
CA PRO A 89 -9.38 8.31 1.79
C PRO A 89 -9.19 7.08 0.90
N THR A 90 -8.50 7.29 -0.21
CA THR A 90 -7.89 6.22 -0.99
C THR A 90 -6.53 5.84 -0.41
N VAL A 91 -6.05 4.62 -0.68
CA VAL A 91 -4.70 4.20 -0.25
C VAL A 91 -3.61 5.11 -0.84
N GLN A 92 -3.76 5.57 -2.08
CA GLN A 92 -2.87 6.57 -2.70
C GLN A 92 -2.77 7.84 -1.84
N GLN A 93 -3.90 8.41 -1.43
CA GLN A 93 -3.91 9.61 -0.57
C GLN A 93 -3.25 9.35 0.77
N LEU A 94 -3.56 8.21 1.41
CA LEU A 94 -2.94 7.84 2.69
C LEU A 94 -1.41 7.76 2.57
N LEU A 95 -0.92 7.13 1.51
CA LEU A 95 0.50 6.98 1.24
C LEU A 95 1.18 8.34 1.01
N GLU A 96 0.62 9.16 0.12
CA GLU A 96 1.16 10.48 -0.21
C GLU A 96 1.18 11.40 1.01
N HIS A 97 0.10 11.46 1.80
CA HIS A 97 0.06 12.27 3.02
C HIS A 97 1.07 11.79 4.07
N SER A 98 1.25 10.48 4.21
CA SER A 98 2.23 9.89 5.13
C SER A 98 3.65 10.22 4.72
N PHE A 99 3.98 10.10 3.42
CA PHE A 99 5.28 10.46 2.87
C PHE A 99 5.55 11.96 2.98
N HIS A 100 4.55 12.78 2.71
CA HIS A 100 4.63 14.23 2.83
C HIS A 100 4.92 14.68 4.26
N SER A 101 4.17 14.17 5.24
CA SER A 101 4.35 14.52 6.66
C SER A 101 5.72 14.09 7.19
N ALA A 102 6.17 12.89 6.81
CA ALA A 102 7.46 12.34 7.24
C ALA A 102 8.67 12.82 6.40
N GLY A 103 8.45 13.58 5.31
CA GLY A 103 9.52 14.01 4.40
C GLY A 103 10.25 12.84 3.73
N LEU A 104 9.51 11.77 3.40
CA LEU A 104 10.04 10.54 2.82
C LEU A 104 9.95 10.52 1.30
N LYS A 105 10.92 9.84 0.67
CA LYS A 105 10.90 9.42 -0.74
C LYS A 105 11.34 7.96 -0.86
N LEU A 106 10.96 7.29 -1.94
CA LEU A 106 11.44 5.97 -2.32
C LEU A 106 12.80 6.11 -3.01
N ALA A 107 13.81 5.41 -2.52
CA ALA A 107 15.14 5.44 -3.15
C ALA A 107 15.17 4.67 -4.48
N GLU A 108 14.35 3.62 -4.61
CA GLU A 108 14.18 2.81 -5.81
C GLU A 108 12.74 2.30 -5.91
N VAL A 109 12.37 1.77 -7.08
CA VAL A 109 11.06 1.14 -7.30
C VAL A 109 11.01 -0.20 -6.54
N PRO A 110 10.11 -0.37 -5.55
CA PRO A 110 10.02 -1.63 -4.82
C PRO A 110 9.38 -2.71 -5.71
N SER A 111 9.91 -3.94 -5.62
CA SER A 111 9.30 -5.12 -6.26
C SER A 111 7.95 -5.45 -5.65
N CYS A 112 7.83 -5.29 -4.33
CA CYS A 112 6.63 -5.50 -3.54
C CYS A 112 6.55 -4.40 -2.47
N LEU A 113 5.40 -3.72 -2.39
CA LEU A 113 5.14 -2.68 -1.41
C LEU A 113 4.01 -3.15 -0.48
N ILE A 114 4.36 -3.38 0.79
CA ILE A 114 3.41 -3.77 1.84
C ILE A 114 3.09 -2.54 2.69
N LEU A 115 1.85 -2.07 2.64
CA LEU A 115 1.37 -0.89 3.37
C LEU A 115 0.49 -1.30 4.54
N GLN A 116 0.86 -0.92 5.76
CA GLN A 116 0.03 -1.12 6.95
C GLN A 116 -0.86 0.11 7.17
N MET A 117 -2.15 -0.15 7.40
CA MET A 117 -3.14 0.89 7.58
C MET A 117 -3.03 1.55 8.96
N PRO A 118 -3.39 2.84 9.08
CA PRO A 118 -3.25 3.59 10.34
C PRO A 118 -4.27 3.08 11.38
N ARG A 119 -3.83 2.11 12.18
CA ARG A 119 -4.59 1.49 13.27
C ARG A 119 -3.81 1.61 14.56
N PHE A 120 -4.53 1.82 15.66
CA PHE A 120 -3.95 1.90 17.00
C PHE A 120 -4.54 0.81 17.89
N GLY A 121 -3.79 -0.28 18.06
CA GLY A 121 -4.27 -1.47 18.76
C GLY A 121 -5.47 -2.14 18.09
N LYS A 122 -6.19 -2.99 18.83
CA LYS A 122 -7.24 -3.86 18.27
C LYS A 122 -8.56 -3.16 17.95
N LYS A 123 -8.83 -2.00 18.55
CA LYS A 123 -10.15 -1.34 18.50
C LYS A 123 -10.17 -0.04 17.71
N PHE A 124 -9.04 0.65 17.58
CA PHE A 124 -9.01 1.96 16.97
C PHE A 124 -8.56 1.87 15.51
N LYS A 125 -9.46 2.27 14.61
CA LYS A 125 -9.19 2.50 13.21
C LYS A 125 -9.30 3.99 12.96
N MET A 126 -8.29 4.60 12.35
CA MET A 126 -8.32 6.03 12.06
C MET A 126 -9.44 6.38 11.06
N PHE A 127 -9.71 5.48 10.11
CA PHE A 127 -10.80 5.61 9.14
C PHE A 127 -11.76 4.44 9.24
N GLN A 128 -13.05 4.73 9.15
CA GLN A 128 -14.10 3.70 9.14
C GLN A 128 -14.13 2.93 7.81
N LYS A 129 -13.73 3.59 6.72
CA LYS A 129 -13.63 3.03 5.38
C LYS A 129 -12.39 3.60 4.70
N ILE A 130 -11.70 2.75 3.95
CA ILE A 130 -10.58 3.12 3.10
C ILE A 130 -10.86 2.56 1.71
N ILE A 131 -10.69 3.37 0.67
CA ILE A 131 -10.85 2.92 -0.70
C ILE A 131 -9.53 2.29 -1.16
N PRO A 132 -9.49 0.99 -1.48
CA PRO A 132 -8.32 0.39 -2.09
C PRO A 132 -8.00 1.06 -3.43
N SER A 133 -6.79 1.57 -3.58
CA SER A 133 -6.27 1.96 -4.88
C SER A 133 -5.89 0.69 -5.64
N LEU A 134 -6.50 0.40 -6.79
CA LEU A 134 -6.14 -0.79 -7.58
C LEU A 134 -4.76 -0.66 -8.22
N GLU A 135 -4.38 0.58 -8.54
CA GLU A 135 -3.04 0.96 -8.95
C GLU A 135 -2.55 2.07 -8.01
N LEU A 136 -1.30 1.97 -7.57
CA LEU A 136 -0.60 3.08 -6.92
C LEU A 136 0.38 3.70 -7.91
N ASP A 137 0.32 5.01 -8.04
CA ASP A 137 1.34 5.76 -8.75
C ASP A 137 2.41 6.20 -7.76
N ILE A 138 3.63 5.70 -7.96
CA ILE A 138 4.78 6.01 -7.11
C ILE A 138 5.76 6.98 -7.76
N THR A 139 5.47 7.46 -8.97
CA THR A 139 6.38 8.32 -9.76
C THR A 139 6.83 9.54 -8.95
N ASP A 140 5.88 10.21 -8.28
CA ASP A 140 6.17 11.43 -7.51
C ASP A 140 6.76 11.13 -6.11
N LEU A 141 6.73 9.87 -5.69
CA LEU A 141 7.28 9.39 -4.43
C LEU A 141 8.76 9.01 -4.57
N LEU A 142 9.29 8.80 -5.79
CA LEU A 142 10.68 8.44 -6.03
C LEU A 142 11.63 9.63 -5.81
N SER A 143 12.85 9.37 -5.31
CA SER A 143 13.86 10.41 -5.07
C SER A 143 14.53 10.92 -6.35
N GLU A 144 14.74 10.04 -7.33
CA GLU A 144 15.48 10.33 -8.58
C GLU A 144 14.56 10.44 -9.81
N GLY A 145 13.27 10.74 -9.60
CA GLY A 145 12.29 10.84 -10.67
C GLY A 145 12.24 12.23 -11.30
N LEU A 146 12.21 12.30 -12.63
CA LEU A 146 11.77 13.53 -13.30
C LEU A 146 10.27 13.69 -13.08
N GLN A 147 9.86 14.89 -12.70
CA GLN A 147 8.45 15.17 -12.43
C GLN A 147 7.90 16.21 -13.41
N GLN A 148 6.61 16.10 -13.70
CA GLN A 148 5.93 17.05 -14.56
C GLN A 148 5.23 18.12 -13.72
N CYS A 149 5.35 19.36 -14.16
CA CYS A 149 4.64 20.49 -13.58
C CYS A 149 3.14 20.21 -13.63
N VAL A 150 2.49 20.30 -12.47
CA VAL A 150 1.06 19.99 -12.30
C VAL A 150 0.13 20.90 -13.11
N LEU A 151 0.63 22.03 -13.65
CA LEU A 151 -0.15 22.99 -14.41
C LEU A 151 0.05 22.88 -15.92
N CYS A 152 1.30 22.80 -16.39
CA CYS A 152 1.62 22.86 -17.82
C CYS A 152 2.18 21.54 -18.39
N GLY A 153 2.45 20.54 -17.56
CA GLY A 153 3.02 19.25 -17.96
C GLY A 153 4.49 19.27 -18.38
N GLN A 154 5.14 20.44 -18.39
CA GLN A 154 6.58 20.58 -18.65
C GLN A 154 7.39 20.08 -17.43
N LEU A 155 8.71 19.92 -17.58
CA LEU A 155 9.57 19.50 -16.47
C LEU A 155 9.43 20.44 -15.25
N ALA A 156 9.20 19.86 -14.08
CA ALA A 156 9.17 20.58 -12.82
C ALA A 156 10.59 20.77 -12.27
N TYR A 157 10.80 21.90 -11.59
CA TYR A 157 12.07 22.25 -10.97
C TYR A 157 11.92 22.61 -9.49
N GLU A 158 10.69 22.88 -9.04
CA GLU A 158 10.40 23.33 -7.69
C GLU A 158 9.21 22.55 -7.14
N GLU A 159 9.30 22.13 -5.89
CA GLU A 159 8.21 21.52 -5.11
C GLU A 159 7.76 22.51 -4.05
N CYS A 160 6.45 22.63 -3.84
CA CYS A 160 5.90 23.41 -2.75
C CYS A 160 5.09 22.51 -1.82
N VAL A 161 5.65 22.28 -0.63
CA VAL A 161 5.04 21.48 0.44
C VAL A 161 3.73 22.12 0.91
N ASP A 162 3.65 23.45 1.00
CA ASP A 162 2.45 24.14 1.45
C ASP A 162 1.30 24.03 0.45
N CYS A 163 1.60 24.05 -0.85
CA CYS A 163 0.59 23.83 -1.90
C CYS A 163 -0.04 22.44 -1.82
N PHE A 164 0.60 21.43 -1.23
CA PHE A 164 0.02 20.10 -1.05
C PHE A 164 -1.26 20.14 -0.20
N ARG A 165 -1.34 21.08 0.75
CA ARG A 165 -2.50 21.26 1.63
C ARG A 165 -3.50 22.30 1.11
N ASP A 166 -3.18 23.00 0.02
CA ASP A 166 -4.04 24.01 -0.57
C ASP A 166 -5.22 23.35 -1.34
N PRO A 167 -6.47 23.68 -1.02
CA PRO A 167 -7.66 23.04 -1.59
C PRO A 167 -7.89 23.35 -3.07
N VAL A 168 -7.20 24.35 -3.65
CA VAL A 168 -7.29 24.69 -5.08
C VAL A 168 -6.65 23.60 -5.93
N PHE A 169 -5.65 22.89 -5.41
CA PHE A 169 -5.00 21.80 -6.12
C PHE A 169 -5.67 20.45 -5.85
N SER A 170 -5.35 19.47 -6.70
CA SER A 170 -5.77 18.09 -6.46
C SER A 170 -5.36 17.63 -5.05
N ARG A 171 -6.19 16.82 -4.40
CA ARG A 171 -5.87 16.18 -3.12
C ARG A 171 -4.89 15.00 -3.24
N THR A 172 -4.41 14.74 -4.46
CA THR A 172 -3.39 13.73 -4.76
C THR A 172 -2.23 14.31 -5.55
N GLY A 173 -1.08 13.65 -5.47
CA GLY A 173 0.17 14.02 -6.12
C GLY A 173 0.89 15.18 -5.44
N PHE A 174 2.22 15.18 -5.47
CA PHE A 174 3.01 16.29 -4.94
C PHE A 174 2.86 17.54 -5.80
N LYS A 175 3.01 18.73 -5.19
CA LYS A 175 2.81 20.00 -5.89
C LYS A 175 4.12 20.52 -6.41
N VAL A 176 4.40 20.10 -7.63
CA VAL A 176 5.63 20.42 -8.32
C VAL A 176 5.36 21.26 -9.56
N PHE A 177 6.24 22.22 -9.80
CA PHE A 177 6.04 23.31 -10.73
C PHE A 177 7.30 23.56 -11.55
N CYS A 178 7.11 23.99 -12.80
CA CYS A 178 8.19 24.71 -13.50
C CYS A 178 8.31 26.12 -12.90
N ARG A 179 9.45 26.79 -13.08
CA ARG A 179 9.72 28.10 -12.47
C ARG A 179 8.66 29.16 -12.81
N THR A 180 8.17 29.16 -14.05
CA THR A 180 7.14 30.09 -14.50
C THR A 180 5.82 29.86 -13.78
N CYS A 181 5.35 28.60 -13.74
CA CYS A 181 4.12 28.23 -13.06
C CYS A 181 4.22 28.43 -11.54
N SER A 182 5.37 28.12 -10.94
CA SER A 182 5.65 28.39 -9.53
C SER A 182 5.52 29.88 -9.22
N SER A 183 6.16 30.75 -10.02
CA SER A 183 6.08 32.21 -9.83
C SER A 183 4.64 32.72 -9.93
N GLN A 184 3.84 32.19 -10.86
CA GLN A 184 2.43 32.57 -11.04
C GLN A 184 1.57 32.11 -9.85
N VAL A 185 1.70 30.85 -9.44
CA VAL A 185 0.94 30.27 -8.32
C VAL A 185 1.20 31.03 -7.02
N HIS A 186 2.47 31.31 -6.73
CA HIS A 186 2.92 31.98 -5.51
C HIS A 186 2.82 33.51 -5.58
N SER A 187 2.34 34.09 -6.70
CA SER A 187 1.96 35.50 -6.77
C SER A 187 0.55 35.78 -6.20
N HIS A 188 -0.24 34.72 -6.00
CA HIS A 188 -1.58 34.83 -5.43
C HIS A 188 -1.50 35.20 -3.93
N PRO A 189 -2.36 36.11 -3.42
CA PRO A 189 -2.30 36.56 -2.02
C PRO A 189 -2.35 35.43 -0.98
N GLU A 190 -3.15 34.40 -1.23
CA GLU A 190 -3.27 33.24 -0.32
C GLU A 190 -2.05 32.32 -0.31
N ARG A 191 -1.19 32.39 -1.34
CA ARG A 191 -0.01 31.54 -1.51
C ARG A 191 1.31 32.30 -1.46
N LEU A 192 1.26 33.58 -1.13
CA LEU A 192 2.43 34.46 -1.09
C LEU A 192 3.47 33.99 -0.07
N PHE A 193 3.01 33.35 1.01
CA PHE A 193 3.85 32.85 2.11
C PHE A 193 4.25 31.39 1.98
N HIS A 194 3.83 30.71 0.91
CA HIS A 194 4.28 29.36 0.65
C HIS A 194 5.77 29.37 0.29
N GLY A 195 6.51 28.35 0.71
CA GLY A 195 7.95 28.22 0.42
C GLY A 195 8.25 27.12 -0.59
N PRO A 196 8.42 27.42 -1.90
CA PRO A 196 8.90 26.43 -2.87
C PRO A 196 10.37 26.09 -2.63
N SER A 197 10.70 24.81 -2.68
CA SER A 197 12.08 24.30 -2.63
C SER A 197 12.49 23.68 -3.97
N PRO A 198 13.76 23.80 -4.38
CA PRO A 198 14.23 23.19 -5.62
C PRO A 198 14.18 21.66 -5.53
N LEU A 199 13.75 21.02 -6.61
CA LEU A 199 13.82 19.57 -6.79
C LEU A 199 15.26 19.13 -7.07
N GLN A 200 15.61 17.93 -6.59
CA GLN A 200 16.84 17.26 -7.01
C GLN A 200 16.59 16.63 -8.38
N LEU A 201 17.39 17.04 -9.37
CA LEU A 201 17.32 16.48 -10.73
C LEU A 201 18.51 15.52 -10.93
N PRO A 202 18.33 14.40 -11.63
CA PRO A 202 19.42 13.50 -11.96
C PRO A 202 20.54 14.21 -12.74
N GLU A 203 21.79 13.81 -12.48
CA GLU A 203 22.97 14.36 -13.16
C GLU A 203 22.85 14.22 -14.69
N GLY A 204 23.00 15.33 -15.42
CA GLY A 204 22.96 15.36 -16.88
C GLY A 204 21.68 15.89 -17.52
N TYR A 205 20.64 16.21 -16.74
CA TYR A 205 19.45 16.90 -17.27
C TYR A 205 19.70 18.40 -17.46
N PRO A 206 19.31 18.97 -18.62
CA PRO A 206 19.67 20.34 -18.96
C PRO A 206 19.01 21.36 -18.04
N ALA A 207 19.78 22.39 -17.68
CA ALA A 207 19.27 23.60 -17.05
C ALA A 207 18.24 24.31 -17.96
N PRO A 208 17.34 25.16 -17.40
CA PRO A 208 16.08 25.60 -18.04
C PRO A 208 16.20 26.44 -19.33
N THR A 209 17.41 26.67 -19.83
CA THR A 209 17.69 27.66 -20.89
C THR A 209 17.71 27.10 -22.30
N THR A 210 17.55 25.78 -22.50
CA THR A 210 17.54 25.20 -23.85
C THR A 210 16.14 24.79 -24.27
N LEU A 211 15.54 25.56 -25.19
CA LEU A 211 14.29 25.29 -25.92
C LEU A 211 14.42 24.09 -26.87
N ARG A 212 15.02 22.99 -26.42
CA ARG A 212 15.11 21.75 -27.20
C ARG A 212 14.02 20.81 -26.73
N ALA A 213 13.36 20.18 -27.70
CA ALA A 213 12.19 19.29 -27.59
C ALA A 213 11.90 18.78 -26.18
N LEU A 214 10.66 18.96 -25.71
CA LEU A 214 10.14 18.36 -24.48
C LEU A 214 10.70 16.93 -24.39
N PRO A 215 11.50 16.60 -23.36
CA PRO A 215 11.83 15.20 -23.14
C PRO A 215 10.50 14.43 -23.06
N PRO A 216 10.45 13.19 -23.57
CA PRO A 216 9.27 12.35 -23.44
C PRO A 216 8.78 12.41 -21.99
N ALA A 217 7.46 12.45 -21.79
CA ALA A 217 6.90 12.38 -20.45
C ALA A 217 7.59 11.24 -19.69
N PRO A 218 8.11 11.48 -18.48
CA PRO A 218 8.79 10.43 -17.74
C PRO A 218 7.87 9.22 -17.60
N PRO A 219 8.41 8.00 -17.70
CA PRO A 219 7.61 6.80 -17.51
C PRO A 219 6.96 6.87 -16.13
N ARG A 220 5.65 6.63 -16.08
CA ARG A 220 4.93 6.58 -14.81
C ARG A 220 5.16 5.21 -14.20
N GLU A 221 5.73 5.21 -13.01
CA GLU A 221 5.95 4.00 -12.25
C GLU A 221 4.69 3.68 -11.44
N ARG A 222 4.09 2.53 -11.73
CA ARG A 222 2.86 2.09 -11.09
C ARG A 222 3.00 0.70 -10.50
N LEU A 223 2.38 0.51 -9.34
CA LEU A 223 2.26 -0.77 -8.67
C LEU A 223 0.80 -1.22 -8.70
N GLU A 224 0.58 -2.51 -8.84
CA GLU A 224 -0.75 -3.12 -8.90
C GLU A 224 -1.10 -3.78 -7.57
N LEU A 225 -2.32 -3.53 -7.08
CA LEU A 225 -2.82 -4.21 -5.88
C LEU A 225 -3.09 -5.68 -6.19
N PHE A 226 -2.48 -6.59 -5.45
CA PHE A 226 -2.71 -8.02 -5.63
C PHE A 226 -3.33 -8.71 -4.41
N ALA A 227 -3.11 -8.17 -3.21
CA ALA A 227 -3.71 -8.74 -2.00
C ALA A 227 -4.03 -7.68 -0.93
N VAL A 228 -5.06 -7.97 -0.14
CA VAL A 228 -5.43 -7.19 1.04
C VAL A 228 -5.62 -8.13 2.22
N LEU A 229 -4.90 -7.88 3.30
CA LEU A 229 -5.08 -8.60 4.56
C LEU A 229 -6.03 -7.78 5.44
N CYS A 230 -7.08 -8.41 5.94
CA CYS A 230 -8.12 -7.74 6.73
C CYS A 230 -8.24 -8.37 8.12
N ILE A 231 -8.51 -7.53 9.13
CA ILE A 231 -8.83 -7.94 10.50
C ILE A 231 -9.91 -7.03 11.09
N GLU A 232 -10.97 -7.65 11.61
CA GLU A 232 -12.02 -6.93 12.35
C GLU A 232 -11.63 -6.80 13.83
N THR A 233 -11.29 -7.92 14.49
CA THR A 233 -10.93 -7.97 15.92
C THR A 233 -9.70 -8.83 16.20
N SER A 234 -9.74 -10.11 15.83
CA SER A 234 -8.71 -11.12 16.14
C SER A 234 -8.66 -12.27 15.13
N HIS A 235 -9.22 -12.06 13.94
CA HIS A 235 -9.25 -13.08 12.90
C HIS A 235 -8.89 -12.45 11.56
N TYR A 236 -7.72 -12.83 11.06
CA TYR A 236 -7.21 -12.40 9.79
C TYR A 236 -7.84 -13.19 8.65
N VAL A 237 -8.27 -12.47 7.63
CA VAL A 237 -8.72 -13.01 6.34
C VAL A 237 -8.05 -12.25 5.22
N SER A 238 -8.03 -12.82 4.02
CA SER A 238 -7.42 -12.16 2.87
C SER A 238 -8.36 -12.05 1.69
N PHE A 239 -8.14 -10.97 0.94
CA PHE A 239 -8.68 -10.76 -0.39
C PHE A 239 -7.52 -10.82 -1.37
N ILE A 240 -7.70 -11.56 -2.47
CA ILE A 240 -6.70 -11.73 -3.52
C ILE A 240 -7.32 -11.28 -4.83
N LYS A 241 -6.66 -10.34 -5.52
CA LYS A 241 -6.98 -9.97 -6.89
C LYS A 241 -6.24 -10.90 -7.83
N HIS A 242 -6.98 -11.76 -8.52
CA HIS A 242 -6.40 -12.84 -9.35
C HIS A 242 -6.48 -12.55 -10.86
N GLY A 243 -7.05 -11.42 -11.24
CA GLY A 243 -7.22 -11.04 -12.64
C GLY A 243 -7.42 -9.54 -12.82
N PRO A 244 -7.37 -9.06 -14.08
CA PRO A 244 -7.43 -7.64 -14.40
C PRO A 244 -8.83 -7.05 -14.16
N ASN A 245 -9.91 -7.84 -14.27
CA ASN A 245 -11.26 -7.30 -14.17
C ASN A 245 -11.57 -6.83 -12.75
N SER A 246 -12.50 -5.86 -12.60
CA SER A 246 -12.91 -5.35 -11.29
C SER A 246 -13.55 -6.43 -10.40
N THR A 247 -14.08 -7.49 -11.00
CA THR A 247 -14.75 -8.62 -10.33
C THR A 247 -13.83 -9.80 -9.99
N ASP A 248 -12.57 -9.78 -10.44
CA ASP A 248 -11.63 -10.91 -10.29
C ASP A 248 -11.01 -10.96 -8.88
N TRP A 249 -11.87 -11.21 -7.89
CA TRP A 249 -11.53 -11.25 -6.47
C TRP A 249 -11.88 -12.58 -5.83
N ILE A 250 -10.96 -13.05 -4.98
CA ILE A 250 -11.12 -14.21 -4.13
C ILE A 250 -11.03 -13.77 -2.68
N PHE A 251 -11.92 -14.29 -1.85
CA PHE A 251 -11.91 -14.20 -0.40
C PHE A 251 -11.41 -15.51 0.20
N PHE A 252 -10.50 -15.42 1.16
CA PHE A 252 -9.99 -16.58 1.88
C PHE A 252 -10.18 -16.42 3.38
N ASP A 253 -10.82 -17.42 3.98
CA ASP A 253 -10.97 -17.57 5.43
C ASP A 253 -10.39 -18.92 5.88
N SER A 254 -9.35 -18.86 6.72
CA SER A 254 -8.66 -20.05 7.22
C SER A 254 -9.47 -20.86 8.25
N MET A 255 -10.52 -20.27 8.82
CA MET A 255 -11.38 -20.87 9.84
C MET A 255 -12.87 -20.65 9.52
N ALA A 256 -13.24 -20.78 8.25
CA ALA A 256 -14.59 -20.53 7.75
C ALA A 256 -15.66 -21.43 8.40
N ASP A 257 -15.30 -22.69 8.66
CA ASP A 257 -16.16 -23.66 9.31
C ASP A 257 -15.35 -24.56 10.26
N ARG A 258 -16.03 -25.36 11.10
CA ARG A 258 -15.42 -26.28 12.05
C ARG A 258 -16.15 -27.62 12.07
N HIS A 259 -15.40 -28.69 11.87
CA HIS A 259 -15.90 -30.04 12.08
C HIS A 259 -15.60 -30.50 13.51
N GLY A 260 -16.64 -30.85 14.27
CA GLY A 260 -16.53 -31.37 15.64
C GLY A 260 -16.26 -30.30 16.70
N GLU A 261 -16.23 -30.72 17.97
CA GLU A 261 -16.07 -29.82 19.12
C GLU A 261 -14.61 -29.77 19.64
N ARG A 262 -14.27 -30.50 20.71
CA ARG A 262 -12.94 -30.44 21.35
C ARG A 262 -11.82 -31.00 20.48
N ASP A 263 -12.03 -32.18 19.90
CA ASP A 263 -11.06 -32.83 18.98
C ASP A 263 -11.33 -32.49 17.51
N GLY A 264 -12.11 -31.42 17.29
CA GLY A 264 -12.47 -30.94 15.97
C GLY A 264 -11.34 -30.19 15.26
N PHE A 265 -11.54 -29.94 13.97
CA PHE A 265 -10.62 -29.18 13.13
C PHE A 265 -11.35 -28.11 12.32
N ASN A 266 -10.63 -27.05 11.98
CA ASN A 266 -11.16 -25.97 11.15
C ASN A 266 -11.10 -26.36 9.67
N ILE A 267 -12.08 -25.90 8.90
CA ILE A 267 -12.18 -26.07 7.46
C ILE A 267 -11.97 -24.69 6.82
N PRO A 268 -10.89 -24.49 6.04
CA PRO A 268 -10.68 -23.25 5.31
C PRO A 268 -11.59 -23.18 4.09
N GLN A 269 -11.95 -21.97 3.68
CA GLN A 269 -12.78 -21.73 2.50
C GLN A 269 -12.17 -20.64 1.62
N VAL A 270 -12.34 -20.84 0.30
CA VAL A 270 -11.93 -19.93 -0.75
C VAL A 270 -13.16 -19.65 -1.60
N ASP A 271 -13.64 -18.41 -1.59
CA ASP A 271 -14.85 -18.01 -2.30
C ASP A 271 -14.56 -16.91 -3.31
N ALA A 272 -15.17 -16.97 -4.48
CA ALA A 272 -15.19 -15.82 -5.38
C ALA A 272 -16.08 -14.72 -4.77
N CYS A 273 -15.59 -13.48 -4.77
CA CYS A 273 -16.32 -12.33 -4.21
C CYS A 273 -16.45 -11.19 -5.24
N PRO A 274 -17.11 -11.43 -6.40
CA PRO A 274 -17.26 -10.42 -7.46
C PRO A 274 -18.04 -9.18 -7.01
N GLU A 275 -18.82 -9.27 -5.93
CA GLU A 275 -19.50 -8.13 -5.34
C GLU A 275 -18.54 -7.02 -4.88
N VAL A 276 -17.28 -7.33 -4.60
CA VAL A 276 -16.24 -6.33 -4.31
C VAL A 276 -16.11 -5.35 -5.49
N GLY A 277 -16.10 -5.87 -6.73
CA GLY A 277 -16.00 -5.04 -7.94
C GLY A 277 -17.12 -4.01 -8.03
N MET A 278 -18.35 -4.40 -7.65
CA MET A 278 -19.49 -3.49 -7.66
C MET A 278 -19.27 -2.25 -6.78
N TYR A 279 -18.58 -2.38 -5.64
CA TYR A 279 -18.27 -1.27 -4.75
C TYR A 279 -17.03 -0.48 -5.18
N LEU A 280 -16.08 -1.13 -5.86
CA LEU A 280 -14.91 -0.46 -6.44
C LEU A 280 -15.28 0.46 -7.61
N ASP A 281 -16.30 0.08 -8.38
CA ASP A 281 -16.80 0.85 -9.51
C ASP A 281 -17.71 2.02 -9.08
N MET A 282 -18.11 2.10 -7.81
CA MET A 282 -18.87 3.22 -7.26
C MET A 282 -18.03 4.49 -7.15
N SER A 283 -18.68 5.65 -7.29
CA SER A 283 -18.02 6.91 -6.94
C SER A 283 -17.71 6.97 -5.43
N PRO A 284 -16.68 7.73 -5.01
CA PRO A 284 -16.37 7.90 -3.60
C PRO A 284 -17.56 8.44 -2.78
N ALA A 285 -18.42 9.28 -3.37
CA ALA A 285 -19.60 9.81 -2.70
C ALA A 285 -20.67 8.73 -2.45
N GLU A 286 -20.91 7.85 -3.43
CA GLU A 286 -21.85 6.73 -3.27
C GLU A 286 -21.33 5.73 -2.23
N LEU A 287 -20.03 5.39 -2.29
CA LEU A 287 -19.40 4.47 -1.36
C LEU A 287 -19.38 5.03 0.07
N ALA A 288 -19.21 6.35 0.23
CA ALA A 288 -19.29 7.01 1.54
C ALA A 288 -20.67 6.79 2.19
N ASN A 289 -21.74 6.87 1.41
CA ASN A 289 -23.12 6.72 1.86
C ASN A 289 -23.53 5.26 2.15
N GLN A 290 -22.76 4.26 1.70
CA GLN A 290 -23.07 2.85 1.97
C GLN A 290 -23.02 2.53 3.47
N VAL A 291 -24.06 1.93 4.03
CA VAL A 291 -23.99 1.46 5.42
C VAL A 291 -23.18 0.16 5.45
N PRO A 292 -22.11 0.04 6.25
CA PRO A 292 -21.25 -1.16 6.25
C PRO A 292 -21.98 -2.48 6.49
N ARG A 293 -23.12 -2.46 7.20
CA ARG A 293 -23.95 -3.65 7.46
C ARG A 293 -24.77 -4.11 6.26
N ASP A 294 -25.04 -3.20 5.33
CA ASP A 294 -25.87 -3.45 4.15
C ASP A 294 -25.00 -3.77 2.92
N MET A 295 -23.67 -3.73 3.08
CA MET A 295 -22.74 -4.15 2.04
C MET A 295 -22.88 -5.65 1.79
N LYS A 296 -23.01 -6.02 0.52
CA LYS A 296 -23.21 -7.39 0.07
C LYS A 296 -21.98 -8.24 0.38
N GLY A 297 -22.25 -9.47 0.84
CA GLY A 297 -21.23 -10.50 1.02
C GLY A 297 -20.11 -10.05 1.93
N VAL A 298 -18.87 -10.25 1.46
CA VAL A 298 -17.66 -9.98 2.26
C VAL A 298 -17.10 -8.57 2.03
N ALA A 299 -17.70 -7.76 1.15
CA ALA A 299 -17.17 -6.46 0.73
C ALA A 299 -16.88 -5.53 1.92
N LYS A 300 -17.74 -5.52 2.95
CA LYS A 300 -17.51 -4.76 4.20
C LYS A 300 -16.08 -4.97 4.73
N ARG A 301 -15.59 -6.21 4.75
CA ARG A 301 -14.29 -6.54 5.33
C ARG A 301 -13.13 -5.92 4.56
N LEU A 302 -13.27 -5.79 3.23
CA LEU A 302 -12.26 -5.13 2.42
C LEU A 302 -12.15 -3.63 2.76
N PHE A 303 -13.28 -2.92 2.71
CA PHE A 303 -13.27 -1.45 2.85
C PHE A 303 -13.12 -0.98 4.30
N CYS A 304 -13.68 -1.72 5.27
CA CYS A 304 -13.73 -1.31 6.68
C CYS A 304 -12.70 -2.01 7.56
N ASP A 305 -12.24 -3.20 7.16
CA ASP A 305 -11.39 -4.07 7.98
C ASP A 305 -9.99 -4.29 7.39
N ALA A 306 -9.56 -3.53 6.38
CA ALA A 306 -8.19 -3.60 5.84
C ALA A 306 -7.11 -3.29 6.89
N TYR A 307 -6.16 -4.22 7.01
CA TYR A 307 -4.97 -4.14 7.87
C TYR A 307 -3.72 -3.83 7.04
N MET A 308 -3.48 -4.61 5.99
CA MET A 308 -2.37 -4.42 5.05
C MET A 308 -2.88 -4.44 3.60
N TYR A 309 -2.33 -3.57 2.77
CA TYR A 309 -2.45 -3.62 1.32
C TYR A 309 -1.10 -4.01 0.72
N LEU A 310 -1.11 -4.98 -0.19
CA LEU A 310 0.10 -5.49 -0.83
C LEU A 310 0.04 -5.18 -2.33
N TYR A 311 1.06 -4.47 -2.79
CA TYR A 311 1.22 -4.04 -4.18
C TYR A 311 2.47 -4.67 -4.78
N GLN A 312 2.45 -4.92 -6.08
CA GLN A 312 3.59 -5.46 -6.81
C GLN A 312 3.89 -4.62 -8.05
N SER A 313 5.15 -4.61 -8.49
CA SER A 313 5.49 -3.98 -9.77
C SER A 313 4.84 -4.73 -10.93
N SER A 314 4.22 -4.00 -11.87
CA SER A 314 3.62 -4.58 -13.08
C SER A 314 4.67 -5.28 -13.96
N SER A 315 5.94 -4.84 -13.90
CA SER A 315 7.08 -5.50 -14.57
C SER A 315 7.38 -6.90 -14.03
N MET A 316 6.92 -7.20 -12.82
CA MET A 316 7.06 -8.49 -12.14
C MET A 316 5.77 -9.31 -12.12
N SER A 317 4.73 -8.90 -12.86
CA SER A 317 3.59 -9.78 -13.14
C SER A 317 4.11 -10.98 -13.93
N LEU A 318 4.49 -12.01 -13.18
CA LEU A 318 5.13 -13.23 -13.62
C LEU A 318 4.47 -13.70 -14.92
N TYR A 319 5.31 -13.89 -15.96
CA TYR A 319 5.10 -14.71 -17.13
C TYR A 319 3.75 -15.45 -17.12
N ARG A 320 2.79 -14.92 -17.89
CA ARG A 320 1.64 -15.72 -18.34
C ARG A 320 2.10 -16.81 -19.29
#